data_AF-A0A831XBB9-F1
#
_entry.id   AF-A0A831XBB9-F1
#
_cell.length_a   1.000
_cell.length_b   1.000
_cell.length_c   1.000
_cell.angle_alpha   90.00
_cell.angle_beta   90.00
_cell.angle_gamma   90.00
#
_symmetry.space_group_name_H-M   'P 1'
#
loop_
_entity.id
_entity.type
_entity.pdbx_description
1 polymer ?
#
loop_
_entity_poly.entity_id
_entity_poly.type
_entity_poly.pdbx_seq_one_letter_code
_entity_poly.pdbx_strand_id
1 'polypeptide(L)'
;MVESILERLPNLIRAHSPKDTAIDAVALAAFQARFHSEEACADYLIAQKWPNGFICSRCSHTTASRINTRRLPLLECGHCHYQAS
;
A
#
# COMPACT_ATOMS: atom_id res chain seq x y z
N MET A 1 -22.84 12.96 -37.32
CA MET A 1 -22.31 13.21 -35.97
C MET A 1 -22.74 12.02 -35.12
N VAL A 2 -21.85 11.05 -34.94
CA VAL A 2 -22.13 9.90 -34.06
C VAL A 2 -21.40 10.23 -32.77
N GLU A 3 -22.14 10.64 -31.74
CA GLU A 3 -21.54 10.81 -30.42
C GLU A 3 -21.09 9.44 -29.91
N SER A 4 -19.80 9.35 -29.55
CA SER A 4 -19.21 8.15 -29.00
C SER A 4 -19.91 7.81 -27.69
N ILE A 5 -20.29 6.55 -27.50
CA ILE A 5 -20.89 6.02 -26.25
C ILE A 5 -20.03 6.38 -25.02
N LEU A 6 -18.73 6.61 -25.24
CA LEU A 6 -17.76 7.01 -24.21
C LEU A 6 -18.06 8.40 -23.61
N GLU A 7 -18.80 9.28 -24.28
CA GLU A 7 -19.14 10.61 -23.74
C GLU A 7 -20.40 10.62 -22.85
N ARG A 8 -21.11 9.48 -22.73
CA ARG A 8 -22.38 9.38 -21.97
C ARG A 8 -22.26 8.74 -20.59
N LEU A 9 -21.07 8.33 -20.13
CA LEU A 9 -20.92 7.57 -18.88
C LEU A 9 -19.87 8.17 -17.93
N PRO A 10 -20.12 9.37 -17.38
CA PRO A 10 -19.18 10.05 -16.48
C PRO A 10 -19.01 9.36 -15.10
N ASN A 11 -19.79 8.32 -14.79
CA ASN A 11 -19.82 7.65 -13.47
C ASN A 11 -19.60 6.13 -13.55
N LEU A 12 -18.83 5.64 -14.51
CA LEU A 12 -18.45 4.22 -14.60
C LEU A 12 -17.56 3.81 -13.41
N ILE A 13 -18.18 3.31 -12.34
CA ILE A 13 -17.48 2.54 -11.29
C ILE A 13 -17.20 1.16 -11.89
N ARG A 14 -15.97 0.64 -11.73
CA ARG A 14 -15.60 -0.71 -12.15
C ARG A 14 -16.52 -1.73 -11.46
N ALA A 15 -17.55 -2.20 -12.18
CA ALA A 15 -18.44 -3.24 -11.69
C ALA A 15 -17.62 -4.54 -11.59
N HIS A 16 -17.30 -4.95 -10.37
CA HIS A 16 -16.80 -6.30 -10.11
C HIS A 16 -17.99 -7.26 -10.29
N SER A 17 -17.77 -8.37 -10.98
CA SER A 17 -18.79 -9.40 -11.13
C SER A 17 -19.16 -9.92 -9.73
N PRO A 18 -20.40 -10.39 -9.46
CA PRO A 18 -20.77 -10.95 -8.16
C PRO A 18 -19.83 -12.06 -7.67
N LYS A 19 -19.22 -12.79 -8.61
CA LYS A 19 -18.20 -13.81 -8.34
C LYS A 19 -16.86 -13.21 -7.88
N ASP A 20 -16.50 -12.05 -8.39
CA ASP A 20 -15.26 -11.34 -8.02
C ASP A 20 -15.39 -10.77 -6.60
N THR A 21 -16.56 -10.20 -6.27
CA THR A 21 -16.85 -9.69 -4.92
C THR A 21 -16.75 -10.78 -3.84
N ALA A 22 -17.19 -12.01 -4.15
CA ALA A 22 -17.07 -13.14 -3.22
C ALA A 22 -15.60 -13.56 -3.01
N ILE A 23 -14.78 -13.52 -4.06
CA ILE A 23 -13.33 -13.80 -3.97
C ILE A 23 -12.63 -12.72 -3.14
N ASP A 24 -12.97 -11.45 -3.36
CA ASP A 24 -12.39 -10.32 -2.63
C ASP A 24 -12.72 -10.39 -1.13
N ALA A 25 -13.95 -10.78 -0.78
CA ALA A 25 -14.36 -10.93 0.61
C ALA A 25 -13.57 -12.06 1.33
N VAL A 26 -13.38 -13.20 0.66
CA VAL A 26 -12.57 -14.32 1.20
C VAL A 26 -11.10 -13.92 1.32
N ALA A 27 -10.54 -13.24 0.31
CA ALA A 27 -9.17 -12.76 0.32
C ALA A 27 -8.93 -11.74 1.44
N LEU A 28 -9.88 -10.81 1.65
CA LEU A 28 -9.83 -9.83 2.73
C LEU A 28 -9.87 -10.50 4.11
N ALA A 29 -10.77 -11.45 4.33
CA ALA A 29 -10.87 -12.18 5.59
C ALA A 29 -9.58 -12.96 5.89
N ALA A 30 -9.00 -13.62 4.88
CA ALA A 30 -7.73 -14.32 5.01
C ALA A 30 -6.56 -13.36 5.32
N PHE A 31 -6.54 -12.18 4.69
CA PHE A 31 -5.54 -11.15 4.96
C PHE A 31 -5.66 -10.61 6.40
N GLN A 32 -6.88 -10.31 6.85
CA GLN A 32 -7.14 -9.87 8.22
C GLN A 32 -6.76 -10.95 9.26
N ALA A 33 -7.03 -12.23 8.98
CA ALA A 33 -6.65 -13.33 9.87
C ALA A 33 -5.13 -13.53 9.96
N ARG A 34 -4.36 -13.09 8.96
CA ARG A 34 -2.88 -13.23 8.93
C ARG A 34 -2.18 -12.28 9.91
N PHE A 35 -2.77 -11.12 10.21
CA PHE A 35 -2.14 -10.09 11.04
C PHE A 35 -2.96 -9.83 12.30
N HIS A 36 -2.33 -10.04 13.46
CA HIS A 36 -2.99 -9.85 14.76
C HIS A 36 -3.05 -8.39 15.23
N SER A 37 -2.36 -7.47 14.54
CA SER A 37 -2.39 -6.03 14.83
C SER A 37 -1.96 -5.18 13.61
N GLU A 38 -2.26 -3.87 13.66
CA GLU A 38 -1.82 -2.92 12.61
C GLU A 38 -0.29 -2.84 12.53
N GLU A 39 0.41 -2.94 13.67
CA GLU A 39 1.87 -2.91 13.75
C GLU A 39 2.50 -4.10 13.03
N ALA A 40 1.97 -5.32 13.26
CA ALA A 40 2.46 -6.53 12.59
C ALA A 40 2.24 -6.48 11.07
N CYS A 41 1.10 -5.93 10.64
CA CYS A 41 0.84 -5.66 9.22
C CYS A 41 1.84 -4.65 8.64
N ALA A 42 2.10 -3.56 9.35
CA ALA A 42 3.03 -2.53 8.90
C ALA A 42 4.48 -3.04 8.82
N ASP A 43 4.94 -3.83 9.80
CA ASP A 43 6.25 -4.48 9.77
C ASP A 43 6.40 -5.42 8.57
N TYR A 44 5.35 -6.21 8.30
CA TYR A 44 5.33 -7.06 7.12
C TYR A 44 5.44 -6.24 5.83
N LEU A 45 4.68 -5.15 5.70
CA LEU A 45 4.75 -4.28 4.52
C LEU A 45 6.14 -3.65 4.33
N ILE A 46 6.79 -3.22 5.41
CA ILE A 46 8.17 -2.70 5.38
C ILE A 46 9.12 -3.78 4.88
N ALA A 47 9.03 -5.01 5.42
CA ALA A 47 9.88 -6.13 5.00
C ALA A 47 9.64 -6.52 3.53
N GLN A 48 8.40 -6.47 3.04
CA GLN A 48 8.09 -6.74 1.63
C GLN A 48 8.62 -5.64 0.70
N LYS A 49 8.55 -4.38 1.12
CA LYS A 49 9.03 -3.24 0.34
C LYS A 49 10.56 -3.21 0.22
N TRP A 50 11.25 -3.60 1.29
CA TRP A 50 12.70 -3.62 1.38
C TRP A 50 13.21 -5.00 1.82
N PRO A 51 13.10 -6.02 0.96
CA PRO A 51 13.44 -7.40 1.31
C PRO A 51 14.93 -7.59 1.64
N ASN A 52 15.78 -6.71 1.11
CA ASN A 52 17.23 -6.72 1.32
C ASN A 52 17.69 -5.57 2.25
N GLY A 53 16.78 -5.00 3.03
CA GLY A 53 17.06 -3.83 3.86
C GLY A 53 16.73 -2.50 3.18
N PHE A 54 16.62 -1.46 4.00
CA PHE A 54 16.23 -0.13 3.54
C PHE A 54 17.28 0.47 2.60
N ILE A 55 16.82 1.06 1.50
CA ILE A 55 17.63 1.90 0.62
C ILE A 55 16.81 3.15 0.31
N CYS A 56 17.35 4.32 0.65
CA CYS A 56 16.71 5.59 0.37
C CYS A 56 16.66 5.84 -1.14
N SER A 57 15.46 6.05 -1.69
CA SER A 57 15.27 6.35 -3.11
C SER A 57 15.84 7.70 -3.55
N ARG A 58 16.21 8.59 -2.61
CA ARG A 58 16.77 9.91 -2.93
C ARG A 58 18.30 9.97 -2.90
N CYS A 59 18.93 9.23 -1.99
CA CYS A 59 20.37 9.35 -1.75
C CYS A 59 21.10 8.01 -1.62
N SER A 60 20.39 6.89 -1.80
CA SER A 60 20.93 5.52 -1.71
C SER A 60 21.51 5.13 -0.35
N HIS A 61 21.37 5.98 0.68
CA HIS A 61 21.79 5.66 2.03
C HIS A 61 20.92 4.54 2.63
N THR A 62 21.54 3.64 3.38
CA THR A 62 20.93 2.37 3.80
C THR A 62 20.41 2.36 5.24
N THR A 63 20.71 3.41 6.01
CA THR A 63 20.21 3.60 7.37
C THR A 63 18.94 4.44 7.39
N ALA A 64 18.01 4.05 8.27
CA ALA A 64 16.80 4.81 8.55
C ALA A 64 16.38 4.67 10.02
N SER A 65 15.66 5.67 10.52
CA SER A 65 14.94 5.62 11.79
C SER A 65 13.45 5.44 11.54
N ARG A 66 12.77 4.76 12.46
CA ARG A 66 11.32 4.59 12.39
C ARG A 66 10.61 5.76 13.06
N ILE A 67 9.71 6.41 12.33
CA ILE A 67 8.84 7.45 12.87
C ILE A 67 7.56 6.79 13.39
N ASN A 68 7.32 6.90 14.70
CA ASN A 68 6.14 6.34 15.38
C ASN A 68 5.10 7.41 15.77
N THR A 69 5.30 8.67 15.39
CA THR A 69 4.36 9.77 15.72
C THR A 69 3.14 9.83 14.81
N ARG A 70 3.06 8.96 13.79
CA ARG A 70 1.93 8.86 12.86
C ARG A 70 1.31 7.47 12.93
N ARG A 71 0.06 7.33 12.48
CA ARG A 71 -0.69 6.06 12.49
C ARG A 71 0.03 4.95 11.71
N LEU A 72 0.64 5.27 10.57
CA LEU A 72 1.45 4.33 9.81
C LEU A 72 2.94 4.65 10.00
N PRO A 73 3.78 3.65 10.33
CA PRO A 73 5.19 3.87 10.54
C PRO A 73 5.88 4.24 9.23
N LEU A 74 6.63 5.34 9.26
CA LEU A 74 7.47 5.78 8.15
C LEU A 74 8.94 5.53 8.48
N LEU A 75 9.74 5.26 7.46
CA LEU A 75 11.20 5.21 7.60
C LEU A 75 11.80 6.55 7.15
N GLU A 76 12.50 7.21 8.06
CA GLU A 76 13.25 8.43 7.77
C GLU A 76 14.71 8.10 7.50
N CYS A 77 15.20 8.50 6.32
CA CYS A 77 16.60 8.31 5.95
C CYS A 77 17.54 9.08 6.89
N GLY A 78 18.56 8.40 7.43
CA GLY A 78 19.54 9.00 8.34
C GLY A 78 20.48 10.04 7.70
N HIS A 79 20.47 10.19 6.37
CA HIS A 79 21.33 11.13 5.65
C HIS A 79 20.61 12.35 5.09
N CYS A 80 19.49 12.14 4.39
CA CYS A 80 18.75 13.22 3.73
C CYS A 80 17.40 13.55 4.40
N HIS A 81 17.07 12.88 5.51
CA HIS A 81 15.81 13.03 6.24
C HIS A 81 14.54 12.79 5.40
N TYR A 82 14.69 12.12 4.26
CA TYR A 82 13.55 11.74 3.43
C TYR A 82 12.73 10.66 4.13
N GLN A 83 11.43 10.92 4.27
CA GLN A 83 10.46 9.98 4.84
C GLN A 83 9.87 9.12 3.72
N ALA A 84 10.20 7.83 3.74
CA ALA A 84 9.66 6.85 2.82
C ALA A 84 8.35 6.27 3.36
N SER A 85 7.29 6.36 2.56
CA SER A 85 5.98 5.71 2.76
C SER A 85 5.98 4.32 2.16
#